data_AF-A0A9E4X4S2-F1
#
_entry.id   AF-A0A9E4X4S2-F1
#
_cell.length_a   1.000
_cell.length_b   1.000
_cell.length_c   1.000
_cell.angle_alpha   90.00
_cell.angle_beta   90.00
_cell.angle_gamma   90.00
#
_symmetry.space_group_name_H-M   'P 1'
#
loop_
_entity.id
_entity.type
_entity.pdbx_description
1 polymer ?
#
loop_
_entity_poly.entity_id
_entity_poly.type
_entity_poly.pdbx_seq_one_letter_code
_entity_poly.pdbx_strand_id
1 'polypeptide(L)'
;MAAQPPRVRFSLLWKITLPFVLLAMLLGLGAALLVNDLLSQEETDRFLNQLIDAGQQATDAVVRSEIDLLELERLIANTEGVAEAVTVGNAEDLRARVLPLAVNAGIDVVAVVDNEGTSIVTVRRRPDAPPGDY
;
A
#
# COMPACT_ATOMS: atom_id res chain seq x y z
N MET A 1 29.76 -60.66 61.23
CA MET A 1 29.75 -59.21 60.93
C MET A 1 29.73 -59.04 59.41
N ALA A 2 28.60 -58.68 58.81
CA ALA A 2 28.50 -58.46 57.37
C ALA A 2 28.97 -57.03 57.05
N ALA A 3 29.98 -56.90 56.18
CA ALA A 3 30.51 -55.61 55.76
C ALA A 3 29.56 -54.95 54.74
N GLN A 4 29.02 -53.79 55.09
CA GLN A 4 28.19 -52.98 54.18
C GLN A 4 29.07 -52.40 53.05
N PRO A 5 28.66 -52.53 51.77
CA PRO A 5 29.43 -51.97 50.67
C PRO A 5 29.37 -50.43 50.69
N PRO A 6 30.46 -49.74 50.32
CA PRO A 6 30.54 -48.29 50.38
C PRO A 6 29.53 -47.63 49.43
N ARG A 7 28.73 -46.71 49.97
CA ARG A 7 27.78 -45.89 49.21
C ARG A 7 28.54 -44.90 48.32
N VAL A 8 28.72 -45.26 47.05
CA VAL A 8 29.28 -44.37 46.04
C VAL A 8 28.28 -43.23 45.79
N ARG A 9 28.63 -42.01 46.20
CA ARG A 9 27.77 -40.81 46.13
C ARG A 9 27.45 -40.35 44.70
N PHE A 10 28.25 -40.76 43.72
CA PHE A 10 28.01 -40.50 42.30
C PHE A 10 28.31 -41.76 41.51
N SER A 11 27.34 -42.23 40.72
CA SER A 11 27.51 -43.35 39.81
C SER A 11 28.56 -43.01 38.74
N LEU A 12 29.47 -43.94 38.43
CA LEU A 12 30.52 -43.79 37.42
C LEU A 12 29.94 -43.37 36.05
N LEU A 13 28.73 -43.86 35.74
CA LEU A 13 27.97 -43.51 34.54
C LEU A 13 27.71 -42.00 34.44
N TRP A 14 27.40 -41.34 35.55
CA TRP A 14 27.15 -39.89 35.54
C TRP A 14 28.41 -39.09 35.18
N LYS A 15 29.61 -39.55 35.58
CA LYS A 15 30.87 -38.87 35.22
C LYS A 15 31.23 -39.00 33.74
N ILE A 16 30.76 -40.05 33.06
CA ILE A 16 31.06 -40.32 31.65
C ILE A 16 30.00 -39.71 30.73
N THR A 17 28.72 -39.80 31.09
CA THR A 17 27.61 -39.36 30.23
C THR A 17 27.36 -37.85 30.31
N LEU A 18 27.58 -37.20 31.47
CA LEU A 18 27.39 -35.75 31.65
C LEU A 18 28.11 -34.88 30.59
N PRO A 19 29.41 -35.04 30.29
CA PRO A 19 30.10 -34.20 29.31
C PRO A 19 29.52 -34.36 27.89
N PHE A 20 29.10 -35.57 27.52
CA PHE A 20 28.45 -35.82 26.23
C PHE A 20 27.07 -35.21 26.13
N VAL A 21 26.26 -35.32 27.19
CA VAL A 21 24.94 -34.67 27.26
C VAL A 21 25.10 -33.16 27.18
N LEU A 22 26.09 -32.60 27.86
CA LEU A 22 26.38 -31.17 27.83
C LEU A 22 26.81 -30.71 26.43
N LEU A 23 27.68 -31.47 25.75
CA LEU A 23 28.05 -31.22 24.36
C LEU A 23 26.86 -31.28 23.40
N ALA A 24 26.03 -32.31 23.53
CA ALA A 24 24.82 -32.46 22.72
C ALA A 24 23.84 -31.31 22.94
N MET A 25 23.69 -30.86 24.18
CA MET A 25 22.84 -29.71 24.52
C MET A 25 23.38 -28.42 23.92
N LEU A 26 24.69 -28.17 24.02
CA LEU A 26 25.34 -27.00 23.41
C LEU A 26 25.20 -27.01 21.88
N LEU A 27 25.38 -28.17 21.25
CA LEU A 27 25.22 -28.33 19.81
C LEU A 27 23.77 -28.06 19.37
N GLY A 28 22.80 -28.62 20.11
CA GLY A 28 21.37 -28.41 19.84
C GLY A 28 20.97 -26.93 19.99
N LEU A 29 21.46 -26.26 21.04
CA LEU A 29 21.25 -24.82 21.24
C LEU A 29 21.86 -24.00 20.10
N GLY A 30 23.11 -24.29 19.71
CA GLY A 30 23.75 -23.61 18.59
C GLY A 30 22.98 -23.76 17.29
N ALA A 31 22.55 -24.99 16.96
CA ALA A 31 21.75 -25.27 15.78
C ALA A 31 20.40 -24.53 15.80
N ALA A 32 19.71 -24.51 16.95
CA ALA A 32 18.43 -23.82 17.10
C ALA A 32 18.56 -22.30 16.89
N LEU A 33 19.61 -21.67 17.43
CA LEU A 33 19.88 -20.25 17.25
C LEU A 33 20.16 -19.90 15.78
N LEU A 34 21.02 -20.69 15.12
CA LEU A 34 21.33 -20.52 13.69
C LEU A 34 20.07 -20.57 12.81
N VAL A 35 19.21 -21.56 13.04
CA VAL A 35 17.95 -21.70 12.28
C VAL A 35 17.00 -20.53 12.54
N ASN A 36 16.90 -20.08 13.80
CA ASN A 36 16.05 -18.94 14.15
C ASN A 36 16.52 -17.64 13.46
N ASP A 37 17.82 -17.41 13.40
CA ASP A 37 18.40 -16.21 12.78
C ASP A 37 18.20 -16.21 11.26
N LEU A 38 18.36 -17.37 10.61
CA LEU A 38 18.11 -17.53 9.17
C LEU A 38 16.66 -17.23 8.81
N LEU A 39 15.71 -17.82 9.55
CA LEU A 39 14.28 -17.61 9.32
C LEU A 39 13.87 -16.14 9.55
N SER A 40 14.43 -15.49 10.57
CA SER A 40 14.09 -14.10 10.93
C SER A 40 14.60 -13.07 9.89
N GLN A 41 15.75 -13.33 9.27
CA GLN A 41 16.30 -12.46 8.22
C GLN A 41 15.43 -12.48 6.95
N GLU A 42 14.95 -13.67 6.55
CA GLU A 42 14.09 -13.82 5.37
C GLU A 42 12.75 -13.06 5.50
N GLU A 43 12.18 -13.00 6.70
CA GLU A 43 10.92 -12.27 6.95
C GLU A 43 11.13 -10.75 6.87
N THR A 44 12.22 -10.25 7.46
CA THR A 44 12.54 -8.82 7.48
C THR A 44 12.80 -8.29 6.08
N ASP A 45 13.64 -8.98 5.29
CA ASP A 45 13.97 -8.57 3.93
C ASP A 45 12.73 -8.58 3.03
N ARG A 46 11.86 -9.58 3.18
CA ARG A 46 10.58 -9.64 2.44
C ARG A 46 9.67 -8.49 2.80
N PHE A 47 9.50 -8.20 4.10
CA PHE A 47 8.67 -7.10 4.56
C PHE A 47 9.16 -5.75 4.02
N LEU A 48 10.48 -5.50 4.05
CA LEU A 48 11.06 -4.27 3.53
C LEU A 48 10.87 -4.14 2.01
N ASN A 49 11.07 -5.22 1.25
CA ASN A 49 10.81 -5.23 -0.19
C ASN A 49 9.34 -4.94 -0.50
N GLN A 50 8.41 -5.59 0.20
CA GLN A 50 6.98 -5.34 0.03
C GLN A 50 6.59 -3.90 0.38
N LEU A 51 7.24 -3.29 1.37
CA LEU A 51 6.99 -1.89 1.74
C LEU A 51 7.47 -0.93 0.65
N ILE A 52 8.63 -1.19 0.06
CA ILE A 52 9.16 -0.42 -1.07
C ILE A 52 8.24 -0.56 -2.29
N ASP A 53 7.89 -1.79 -2.65
CA ASP A 53 7.02 -2.09 -3.78
C ASP A 53 5.62 -1.44 -3.61
N ALA A 54 5.04 -1.53 -2.40
CA ALA A 54 3.76 -0.90 -2.10
C ALA A 54 3.84 0.63 -2.17
N GLY A 55 4.94 1.23 -1.69
CA GLY A 55 5.16 2.68 -1.79
C GLY A 55 5.29 3.14 -3.24
N GLN A 56 5.98 2.37 -4.08
CA GLN A 56 6.09 2.65 -5.51
C GLN A 56 4.74 2.48 -6.21
N GLN A 57 4.01 1.39 -5.92
CA GLN A 57 2.69 1.15 -6.48
C GLN A 57 1.68 2.25 -6.12
N ALA A 58 1.71 2.75 -4.89
CA ALA A 58 0.86 3.86 -4.47
C ALA A 58 1.19 5.15 -5.24
N THR A 59 2.48 5.45 -5.43
CA THR A 59 2.93 6.61 -6.22
C THR A 59 2.49 6.49 -7.68
N ASP A 60 2.70 5.32 -8.29
CA ASP A 60 2.31 5.05 -9.68
C ASP A 60 0.79 5.16 -9.87
N ALA A 61 0.00 4.74 -8.89
CA ALA A 61 -1.45 4.87 -8.92
C ALA A 61 -1.90 6.34 -8.91
N VAL A 62 -1.26 7.18 -8.10
CA VAL A 62 -1.54 8.64 -8.07
C VAL A 62 -1.17 9.28 -9.39
N VAL A 63 0.02 9.01 -9.92
CA VAL A 63 0.47 9.56 -11.21
C VAL A 63 -0.46 9.14 -12.34
N ARG A 64 -0.93 7.88 -12.34
CA ARG A 64 -1.90 7.41 -13.34
C ARG A 64 -3.23 8.18 -13.24
N SER A 65 -3.75 8.37 -12.02
CA SER A 65 -4.96 9.15 -11.82
C SER A 65 -4.79 10.61 -12.28
N GLU A 66 -3.62 11.21 -12.10
CA GLU A 66 -3.34 12.58 -12.57
C GLU A 66 -3.28 12.64 -14.10
N ILE A 67 -2.67 11.65 -14.76
CA ILE A 67 -2.66 11.56 -16.23
C ILE A 67 -4.10 11.47 -16.77
N ASP A 68 -4.94 10.62 -16.17
CA ASP A 68 -6.34 10.45 -16.59
C ASP A 68 -7.14 11.76 -16.41
N LEU A 69 -6.91 12.48 -15.31
CA LEU A 69 -7.54 13.79 -15.06
C LEU A 69 -7.06 14.86 -16.04
N LEU A 70 -5.76 14.92 -16.34
CA LEU A 70 -5.19 15.86 -17.31
C LEU A 70 -5.68 15.58 -18.73
N GLU A 71 -5.86 14.32 -19.09
CA GLU A 71 -6.45 13.93 -20.37
C GLU A 71 -7.89 14.45 -20.48
N LEU A 72 -8.70 14.29 -19.43
CA LEU A 72 -10.05 14.82 -19.39
C LEU A 72 -10.07 16.35 -19.45
N GLU A 73 -9.19 17.02 -18.71
CA GLU A 73 -9.07 18.49 -18.74
C GLU A 73 -8.78 18.96 -20.17
N ARG A 74 -7.81 18.33 -20.84
CA ARG A 74 -7.48 18.64 -22.25
C ARG A 74 -8.63 18.35 -23.19
N LEU A 75 -9.36 17.26 -22.98
CA LEU A 75 -10.54 16.93 -23.77
C LEU A 75 -11.61 18.02 -23.64
N ILE A 76 -11.92 18.45 -22.41
CA ILE A 76 -12.91 19.50 -22.14
C ILE A 76 -12.44 20.84 -22.73
N ALA A 77 -11.20 21.23 -22.46
CA ALA A 77 -10.64 22.51 -22.93
C ALA A 77 -10.62 22.62 -24.46
N ASN A 78 -10.43 21.51 -25.18
CA ASN A 78 -10.42 21.45 -26.64
C ASN A 78 -11.77 21.02 -27.24
N THR A 79 -12.83 20.90 -26.43
CA THR A 79 -14.17 20.63 -26.95
C THR A 79 -14.72 21.89 -27.62
N GLU A 80 -15.32 21.72 -28.80
CA GLU A 80 -15.90 22.81 -29.58
C GLU A 80 -16.89 23.64 -28.75
N GLY A 81 -16.77 24.97 -28.81
CA GLY A 81 -17.65 25.91 -28.12
C GLY A 81 -17.30 26.15 -26.65
N VAL A 82 -16.39 25.37 -26.04
CA VAL A 82 -16.01 25.56 -24.63
C VAL A 82 -15.25 26.87 -24.46
N ALA A 83 -14.27 27.17 -25.31
CA ALA A 83 -13.50 28.41 -25.22
C ALA A 83 -14.40 29.65 -25.39
N GLU A 84 -15.31 29.61 -26.35
CA GLU A 84 -16.30 30.65 -26.60
C GLU A 84 -17.23 30.83 -25.40
N ALA A 85 -17.76 29.74 -24.84
CA ALA A 85 -18.65 29.80 -23.69
C ALA A 85 -17.93 30.29 -22.41
N VAL A 86 -16.64 29.99 -22.25
CA VAL A 86 -15.81 30.59 -21.18
C VAL A 86 -15.66 32.09 -21.38
N THR A 87 -15.31 32.55 -22.59
CA THR A 87 -15.10 33.99 -22.84
C THR A 87 -16.35 34.85 -22.64
N VAL A 88 -17.53 34.30 -22.94
CA VAL A 88 -18.82 34.99 -22.73
C VAL A 88 -19.40 34.74 -21.33
N GLY A 89 -18.81 33.84 -20.54
CA GLY A 89 -19.27 33.47 -19.20
C GLY A 89 -20.61 32.74 -19.20
N ASN A 90 -20.93 31.98 -20.26
CA ASN A 90 -22.22 31.30 -20.41
C ASN A 90 -22.21 29.94 -19.69
N ALA A 91 -22.64 29.95 -18.42
CA ALA A 91 -22.69 28.76 -17.58
C ALA A 91 -23.59 27.63 -18.12
N GLU A 92 -24.72 27.98 -18.76
CA GLU A 92 -25.66 26.99 -19.29
C GLU A 92 -25.08 26.25 -20.51
N ASP A 93 -24.45 26.99 -21.43
CA ASP A 93 -23.79 26.40 -22.60
C ASP A 93 -22.57 25.55 -22.19
N LEU A 94 -21.79 26.02 -21.20
CA LEU A 94 -20.71 25.22 -20.61
C LEU A 94 -21.23 23.94 -19.95
N ARG A 95 -22.32 24.03 -19.18
CA ARG A 95 -22.92 22.86 -18.53
C ARG A 95 -23.35 21.82 -19.57
N ALA A 96 -24.00 22.24 -20.65
CA ALA A 96 -24.47 21.34 -21.70
C ALA A 96 -23.33 20.58 -22.39
N ARG A 97 -22.14 21.17 -22.49
CA ARG A 97 -20.95 20.57 -23.12
C ARG A 97 -20.12 19.73 -22.14
N VAL A 98 -19.94 20.22 -20.92
CA VAL A 98 -19.08 19.60 -19.90
C VAL A 98 -19.76 18.41 -19.22
N LEU A 99 -21.06 18.50 -18.95
CA LEU A 99 -21.79 17.46 -18.21
C LEU A 99 -21.70 16.07 -18.87
N PRO A 100 -21.92 15.91 -20.20
CA PRO A 100 -21.76 14.62 -20.85
C PRO A 100 -20.33 14.06 -20.73
N LEU A 101 -19.31 14.92 -20.82
CA LEU A 101 -17.92 14.51 -20.69
C LEU A 101 -17.61 14.03 -19.27
N ALA A 102 -18.06 14.77 -18.25
CA ALA A 102 -17.90 14.40 -16.85
C ALA A 102 -18.61 13.07 -16.51
N VAL A 103 -19.84 12.88 -17.01
CA VAL A 103 -20.62 11.64 -16.83
C VAL A 103 -19.92 10.45 -17.47
N ASN A 104 -19.46 10.59 -18.71
CA ASN A 104 -18.79 9.50 -19.44
C ASN A 104 -17.42 9.15 -18.83
N ALA A 105 -16.69 10.15 -18.33
CA ALA A 105 -15.40 9.94 -17.67
C ALA A 105 -15.54 9.43 -16.22
N GLY A 106 -16.75 9.50 -15.64
CA GLY A 106 -17.00 9.06 -14.27
C GLY A 106 -16.28 9.89 -13.20
N ILE A 107 -15.88 11.13 -13.53
CA ILE A 107 -15.18 12.01 -12.60
C ILE A 107 -16.15 12.67 -11.64
N ASP A 108 -15.75 12.85 -10.39
CA ASP A 108 -16.62 13.37 -9.34
C ASP A 108 -16.88 14.88 -9.44
N VAL A 109 -15.89 15.65 -9.88
CA VAL A 109 -15.98 17.11 -9.94
C VAL A 109 -15.26 17.64 -11.18
N VAL A 110 -15.94 18.52 -11.90
CA VAL A 110 -15.34 19.38 -12.94
C VAL A 110 -15.74 20.81 -12.66
N ALA A 111 -14.77 21.71 -12.55
CA ALA A 111 -15.00 23.13 -12.34
C ALA A 111 -14.31 23.94 -13.46
N VAL A 112 -15.08 24.81 -14.11
CA VAL A 112 -14.56 25.80 -15.05
C VAL A 112 -14.56 27.15 -14.35
N VAL A 113 -13.43 27.83 -14.39
CA VAL A 113 -13.20 29.11 -13.72
C VAL A 113 -12.84 30.19 -14.72
N ASP A 114 -13.13 31.45 -14.38
CA ASP A 114 -12.66 32.62 -15.13
C ASP A 114 -11.22 33.00 -14.75
N ASN A 115 -10.69 34.06 -15.38
CA ASN A 115 -9.34 34.57 -15.13
C ASN A 115 -9.13 35.13 -13.71
N GLU A 116 -10.21 35.40 -12.97
CA GLU A 116 -10.17 35.86 -11.58
C GLU A 116 -10.26 34.68 -10.59
N GLY A 117 -10.41 33.45 -11.09
CA GLY A 117 -10.57 32.24 -10.28
C GLY A 117 -12.01 32.01 -9.80
N THR A 118 -12.98 32.74 -10.34
CA THR A 118 -14.40 32.56 -10.01
C THR A 118 -14.99 31.44 -10.86
N SER A 119 -15.73 30.52 -10.23
CA SER A 119 -16.38 29.42 -10.96
C SER A 119 -17.52 29.93 -11.84
N ILE A 120 -17.44 29.63 -13.14
CA ILE A 120 -18.52 29.86 -14.11
C ILE A 120 -19.51 28.70 -14.05
N VAL A 121 -18.99 27.46 -14.05
CA VAL A 121 -19.79 26.25 -13.87
C VAL A 121 -19.02 25.25 -13.02
N THR A 122 -19.75 24.53 -12.16
CA THR A 122 -19.25 23.34 -11.47
C THR A 122 -20.24 22.20 -11.68
N VAL A 123 -19.75 21.10 -12.22
CA VAL A 123 -20.46 19.83 -12.34
C VAL A 123 -19.92 18.92 -11.24
N ARG A 124 -20.80 18.45 -10.34
CA ARG A 124 -20.39 17.62 -9.22
C ARG A 124 -21.34 16.45 -9.04
N ARG A 125 -20.78 15.25 -9.04
CA ARG A 125 -21.51 14.04 -8.69
C ARG A 125 -22.05 14.16 -7.27
N ARG A 126 -23.33 13.83 -7.07
CA ARG A 126 -23.90 13.81 -5.73
C ARG A 126 -23.22 12.72 -4.91
N PRO A 127 -22.84 12.98 -3.64
CA PRO A 127 -22.33 11.95 -2.75
C PRO A 127 -23.28 10.76 -2.70
N ASP A 128 -22.75 9.54 -2.79
CA ASP A 128 -23.50 8.28 -2.72
C ASP A 128 -24.54 8.05 -3.84
N ALA A 129 -24.52 8.85 -4.92
CA ALA A 129 -25.45 8.69 -6.02
C ALA A 129 -24.93 7.69 -7.09
N PRO A 130 -25.83 6.97 -7.79
CA PRO A 130 -25.46 6.09 -8.89
C PRO A 130 -24.63 6.82 -9.96
N PRO A 131 -23.81 6.09 -10.75
CA PRO A 131 -23.11 6.69 -11.90
C PRO A 131 -24.10 7.43 -12.80
N GLY A 132 -23.85 8.72 -13.07
CA GLY A 132 -24.70 9.56 -13.90
C GLY A 132 -25.55 10.61 -13.16
N ASP A 133 -25.59 10.60 -11.83
CA ASP A 133 -26.29 11.62 -11.03
C ASP A 133 -25.35 12.79 -10.62
N TYR A 134 -25.49 13.93 -11.33
CA TYR A 134 -24.66 15.14 -11.26
C TYR A 134 -25.48 16.44 -11.10
#